data_AF-A0A3D5ZAZ9-F1
#
_entry.id   AF-A0A3D5ZAZ9-F1
#
_cell.length_a   1.000
_cell.length_b   1.000
_cell.length_c   1.000
_cell.angle_alpha   90.00
_cell.angle_beta   90.00
_cell.angle_gamma   90.00
#
_symmetry.space_group_name_H-M   'P 1'
#
loop_
_entity.id
_entity.type
_entity.pdbx_description
1 polymer ?
#
loop_
_entity_poly.entity_id
_entity_poly.type
_entity_poly.pdbx_seq_one_letter_code
_entity_poly.pdbx_strand_id
1 'polypeptide(L)'
;MLKIQALIFVLFLSLTMSKEIKCQSAADEKLLVKMTTELSLDSAQIYSLKKVFSSFDFQLDSINALIKTVQTSDQPEEDISKKSSVLFQERKDLSNWKANQIAINLTAVQKKKYHTEIVAKTRPILHFGHDKADCKVCLKPGDSGYVPKP
;
A
#
# COMPACT_ATOMS: atom_id res chain seq x y z
N MET A 1 17.62 -5.23 -45.93
CA MET A 1 18.29 -5.15 -44.60
C MET A 1 17.51 -4.32 -43.56
N LEU A 2 16.81 -3.23 -43.92
CA LEU A 2 16.06 -2.41 -42.95
C LEU A 2 14.97 -3.16 -42.14
N LYS A 3 14.28 -4.14 -42.73
CA LYS A 3 13.18 -4.86 -42.05
C LYS A 3 13.66 -5.69 -40.84
N ILE A 4 14.88 -6.22 -40.90
CA ILE A 4 15.47 -7.02 -39.81
C ILE A 4 15.91 -6.10 -38.67
N GLN A 5 16.48 -4.92 -38.99
CA GLN A 5 16.83 -3.91 -37.99
C GLN A 5 15.61 -3.38 -37.22
N ALA A 6 14.48 -3.14 -37.90
CA ALA A 6 13.25 -2.70 -37.24
C ALA A 6 12.68 -3.78 -36.29
N LEU A 7 12.72 -5.05 -36.70
CA LEU A 7 12.29 -6.18 -35.87
C LEU A 7 13.18 -6.36 -34.63
N ILE A 8 14.50 -6.22 -34.79
CA ILE A 8 15.46 -6.27 -33.67
C ILE A 8 15.21 -5.10 -32.72
N PHE A 9 14.95 -3.89 -33.22
CA PHE A 9 14.69 -2.71 -32.38
C PHE A 9 13.40 -2.85 -31.57
N VAL A 10 12.32 -3.38 -32.18
CA VAL A 10 11.06 -3.67 -31.48
C VAL A 10 11.25 -4.76 -30.42
N LEU A 11 11.98 -5.82 -30.75
CA LEU A 11 12.33 -6.88 -29.78
C LEU A 11 13.17 -6.33 -28.61
N PHE A 12 14.16 -5.46 -28.90
CA PHE A 12 14.99 -4.83 -27.88
C PHE A 12 14.19 -3.86 -26.99
N LEU A 13 13.24 -3.10 -27.54
CA LEU A 13 12.32 -2.26 -26.77
C LEU A 13 11.38 -3.09 -25.89
N SER A 14 10.87 -4.23 -26.38
CA SER A 14 10.08 -5.15 -25.55
C SER A 14 10.90 -5.85 -24.46
N LEU A 15 12.19 -6.11 -24.70
CA LEU A 15 13.11 -6.70 -23.72
C LEU A 15 13.55 -5.69 -22.65
N THR A 16 13.70 -4.40 -23.00
CA THR A 16 14.10 -3.33 -22.07
C THR A 16 12.94 -2.78 -21.22
N MET A 17 11.69 -3.04 -21.61
CA MET A 17 10.49 -2.75 -20.81
C MET A 17 10.16 -3.84 -19.78
N SER A 18 10.94 -4.92 -19.71
CA SER A 18 10.84 -5.94 -18.66
C SER A 18 11.76 -5.64 -17.47
N LYS A 19 11.70 -4.41 -16.93
CA LYS A 19 12.09 -4.25 -15.52
C LYS A 19 10.98 -4.89 -14.70
N GLU A 20 11.27 -6.01 -14.05
CA GLU A 20 10.37 -6.58 -13.05
C GLU A 20 10.00 -5.47 -12.06
N ILE A 21 8.74 -5.05 -12.09
CA ILE A 21 8.23 -4.09 -11.12
C ILE A 21 8.11 -4.84 -9.80
N LYS A 22 9.07 -4.59 -8.91
CA LYS A 22 9.09 -5.16 -7.57
C LYS A 22 8.45 -4.17 -6.59
N CYS A 23 7.75 -4.71 -5.61
CA CYS A 23 7.34 -3.91 -4.45
C CYS A 23 8.62 -3.57 -3.68
N GLN A 24 8.80 -2.31 -3.28
CA GLN A 24 9.99 -1.93 -2.50
C GLN A 24 9.73 -2.18 -1.01
N SER A 25 8.48 -2.01 -0.57
CA SER A 25 8.04 -2.31 0.78
C SER A 25 7.71 -3.81 0.98
N ALA A 26 8.32 -4.42 2.01
CA ALA A 26 7.98 -5.79 2.45
C ALA A 26 6.52 -5.92 2.91
N ALA A 27 5.93 -4.84 3.44
CA ALA A 27 4.52 -4.82 3.81
C ALA A 27 3.61 -4.90 2.57
N ASP A 28 3.99 -4.22 1.50
CA ASP A 28 3.25 -4.24 0.22
C ASP A 28 3.42 -5.56 -0.51
N GLU A 29 4.61 -6.17 -0.45
CA GLU A 29 4.81 -7.51 -0.97
C GLU A 29 3.92 -8.54 -0.24
N LYS A 30 3.88 -8.48 1.10
CA LYS A 30 3.00 -9.35 1.90
C LYS A 30 1.53 -9.12 1.58
N LEU A 31 1.12 -7.87 1.40
CA LEU A 31 -0.24 -7.52 1.00
C LEU A 31 -0.57 -8.06 -0.40
N LEU A 32 0.35 -7.91 -1.36
CA LEU A 32 0.18 -8.42 -2.73
C LEU A 32 0.02 -9.93 -2.75
N VAL A 33 0.87 -10.67 -2.01
CA VAL A 33 0.77 -12.12 -1.89
C VAL A 33 -0.58 -12.52 -1.32
N LYS A 34 -1.01 -11.87 -0.22
CA LYS A 34 -2.32 -12.14 0.40
C LYS A 34 -3.48 -11.84 -0.55
N MET A 35 -3.43 -10.72 -1.27
CA MET A 35 -4.46 -10.38 -2.26
C MET A 35 -4.48 -11.39 -3.41
N THR A 36 -3.31 -11.81 -3.90
CA THR A 36 -3.19 -12.79 -4.98
C THR A 36 -3.83 -14.13 -4.60
N THR A 37 -3.55 -14.62 -3.40
CA THR A 37 -4.09 -15.90 -2.93
C THR A 37 -5.57 -15.82 -2.54
N GLU A 38 -5.97 -14.78 -1.80
CA GLU A 38 -7.34 -14.69 -1.26
C GLU A 38 -8.36 -14.12 -2.26
N LEU A 39 -7.94 -13.28 -3.21
CA LEU A 39 -8.83 -12.67 -4.21
C LEU A 39 -8.73 -13.32 -5.60
N SER A 40 -7.84 -14.31 -5.76
CA SER A 40 -7.57 -14.98 -7.04
C SER A 40 -7.31 -13.97 -8.15
N LEU A 41 -6.32 -13.09 -7.92
CA LEU A 41 -5.99 -12.04 -8.89
C LEU A 41 -5.39 -12.63 -10.16
N ASP A 42 -5.78 -12.09 -11.31
CA ASP A 42 -5.13 -12.43 -12.57
C ASP A 42 -3.78 -11.70 -12.75
N SER A 43 -3.02 -12.09 -13.77
CA SER A 43 -1.69 -11.53 -14.04
C SER A 43 -1.73 -10.02 -14.37
N ALA A 44 -2.80 -9.52 -15.00
CA ALA A 44 -2.95 -8.11 -15.33
C ALA A 44 -3.25 -7.27 -14.07
N GLN A 45 -4.07 -7.79 -13.16
CA GLN A 45 -4.35 -7.19 -11.86
C GLN A 45 -3.08 -7.15 -10.99
N ILE A 46 -2.34 -8.26 -10.92
CA ILE A 46 -1.09 -8.34 -10.16
C ILE A 46 -0.08 -7.32 -10.69
N TYR A 47 0.09 -7.24 -12.01
CA TYR A 47 1.01 -6.29 -12.63
C TYR A 47 0.61 -4.83 -12.37
N SER A 48 -0.70 -4.53 -12.44
CA SER A 48 -1.21 -3.19 -12.18
C SER A 48 -1.04 -2.79 -10.71
N LEU A 49 -1.28 -3.70 -9.77
CA LEU A 49 -1.05 -3.45 -8.34
C LEU A 49 0.44 -3.26 -8.02
N LYS A 50 1.34 -4.00 -8.66
CA LYS A 50 2.80 -3.77 -8.52
C LYS A 50 3.19 -2.35 -8.94
N LYS A 51 2.60 -1.81 -10.02
CA LYS A 51 2.80 -0.41 -10.41
C LYS A 51 2.30 0.57 -9.36
N VAL A 52 1.11 0.33 -8.80
CA VAL A 52 0.54 1.15 -7.73
C VAL A 52 1.46 1.17 -6.51
N PHE A 53 1.97 0.01 -6.08
CA PHE A 53 2.88 -0.08 -4.94
C PHE A 53 4.21 0.60 -5.20
N SER A 54 4.84 0.36 -6.36
CA SER A 54 6.09 1.04 -6.70
C SER A 54 5.93 2.56 -6.80
N SER A 55 4.83 3.06 -7.36
CA SER A 55 4.55 4.50 -7.43
C SER A 55 4.29 5.11 -6.05
N PHE A 56 3.58 4.38 -5.19
CA PHE A 56 3.32 4.80 -3.82
C PHE A 56 4.63 4.90 -3.02
N ASP A 57 5.46 3.85 -3.07
CA ASP A 57 6.72 3.79 -2.33
C ASP A 57 7.63 4.97 -2.72
N PHE A 58 7.80 5.24 -4.01
CA PHE A 58 8.60 6.37 -4.50
C PHE A 58 8.10 7.73 -3.99
N GLN A 59 6.79 7.97 -4.07
CA GLN A 59 6.20 9.24 -3.62
C GLN A 59 6.23 9.37 -2.08
N LEU A 60 6.04 8.27 -1.37
CA LEU A 60 6.09 8.25 0.09
C LEU A 60 7.50 8.58 0.59
N ASP A 61 8.53 8.02 -0.03
CA ASP A 61 9.93 8.32 0.30
C ASP A 61 10.25 9.80 0.05
N SER A 62 9.77 10.37 -1.05
CA SER A 62 9.93 11.79 -1.35
C SER A 62 9.28 12.68 -0.28
N ILE A 63 8.03 12.40 0.10
CA ILE A 63 7.33 13.17 1.14
C ILE A 63 8.02 13.02 2.49
N ASN A 64 8.45 11.81 2.87
CA ASN A 64 9.16 11.58 4.13
C ASN A 64 10.49 12.33 4.19
N ALA A 65 11.22 12.40 3.07
CA ALA A 65 12.44 13.21 2.97
C ALA A 65 12.14 14.70 3.18
N LEU A 66 11.09 15.23 2.54
CA LEU A 66 10.66 16.62 2.71
C LEU A 66 10.24 16.93 4.15
N ILE A 67 9.49 16.04 4.80
CA ILE A 67 9.10 16.17 6.21
C ILE A 67 10.36 16.28 7.07
N LYS A 68 11.33 15.39 6.86
CA LYS A 68 12.59 15.41 7.61
C LYS A 68 13.33 16.73 7.40
N THR A 69 13.44 17.19 6.16
CA THR A 69 14.10 18.47 5.83
C THR A 69 13.43 19.67 6.51
N VAL A 70 12.09 19.73 6.49
CA VAL A 70 11.34 20.81 7.16
C VAL A 70 11.55 20.77 8.67
N GLN A 71 11.47 19.59 9.27
CA GLN A 71 11.63 19.39 10.71
C GLN A 71 13.04 19.69 11.22
N THR A 72 14.06 19.55 10.38
CA THR A 72 15.45 19.87 10.72
C THR A 72 15.92 21.23 10.19
N SER A 73 14.99 22.08 9.73
CA SER A 73 15.34 23.41 9.21
C SER A 73 15.46 24.44 10.34
N ASP A 74 16.25 25.50 10.09
CA ASP A 74 16.41 26.62 11.03
C ASP A 74 15.27 27.66 10.94
N GLN A 75 14.11 27.26 10.40
CA GLN A 75 12.96 28.16 10.24
C GLN A 75 12.24 28.38 11.58
N PRO A 76 11.45 29.47 11.71
CA PRO A 76 10.60 29.66 12.86
C PRO A 76 9.68 28.46 13.10
N GLU A 77 9.42 28.13 14.36
CA GLU A 77 8.61 26.96 14.74
C GLU A 77 7.21 26.99 14.10
N GLU A 78 6.60 28.18 13.97
CA GLU A 78 5.32 28.37 13.31
C GLU A 78 5.36 27.94 11.82
N ASP A 79 6.44 28.29 11.11
CA ASP A 79 6.63 27.91 9.70
C ASP A 79 6.88 26.41 9.55
N ILE A 80 7.69 25.83 10.46
CA ILE A 80 7.92 24.38 10.51
C ILE A 80 6.62 23.64 10.73
N SER A 81 5.81 24.08 11.70
CA SER A 81 4.51 23.49 12.03
C SER A 81 3.55 23.53 10.84
N LYS A 82 3.42 24.70 10.21
CA LYS A 82 2.55 24.89 9.04
C LYS A 82 2.96 24.01 7.87
N LYS A 83 4.25 23.99 7.51
CA LYS A 83 4.77 23.16 6.41
C LYS A 83 4.67 21.67 6.70
N SER A 84 4.98 21.26 7.93
CA SER A 84 4.85 19.87 8.36
C SER A 84 3.40 19.40 8.27
N SER A 85 2.44 20.25 8.67
CA SER A 85 1.01 19.95 8.58
C SER A 85 0.57 19.67 7.14
N VAL A 86 1.00 20.49 6.17
CA VAL A 86 0.73 20.27 4.74
C VAL A 86 1.31 18.93 4.27
N LEU A 87 2.59 18.66 4.56
CA LEU A 87 3.24 17.41 4.14
C LEU A 87 2.62 16.16 4.77
N PHE A 88 2.17 16.25 6.04
CA PHE A 88 1.44 15.15 6.67
C PHE A 88 0.08 14.91 6.03
N GLN A 89 -0.60 15.98 5.61
CA GLN A 89 -1.84 15.87 4.86
C GLN A 89 -1.60 15.23 3.48
N GLU A 90 -0.57 15.66 2.75
CA GLU A 90 -0.18 15.03 1.46
C GLU A 90 0.14 13.54 1.62
N ARG A 91 0.85 13.16 2.68
CA ARG A 91 1.13 11.74 2.98
C ARG A 91 -0.14 10.92 3.22
N LYS A 92 -1.13 11.51 3.88
CA LYS A 92 -2.45 10.90 4.10
C LYS A 92 -3.20 10.78 2.78
N ASP A 93 -3.18 11.81 1.94
CA ASP A 93 -3.83 11.80 0.64
C ASP A 93 -3.21 10.78 -0.32
N LEU A 94 -1.88 10.62 -0.29
CA LEU A 94 -1.16 9.57 -1.00
C LEU A 94 -1.59 8.17 -0.55
N SER A 95 -1.80 7.98 0.76
CA SER A 95 -2.30 6.71 1.32
C SER A 95 -3.73 6.40 0.85
N ASN A 96 -4.59 7.42 0.81
CA ASN A 96 -5.95 7.30 0.26
C ASN A 96 -5.93 7.02 -1.24
N TRP A 97 -5.06 7.69 -1.99
CA TRP A 97 -4.84 7.45 -3.41
C TRP A 97 -4.48 5.98 -3.66
N LYS A 98 -3.52 5.42 -2.92
CA LYS A 98 -3.15 4.01 -3.03
C LYS A 98 -4.34 3.09 -2.78
N ALA A 99 -5.12 3.33 -1.72
CA ALA A 99 -6.31 2.54 -1.42
C ALA A 99 -7.35 2.60 -2.55
N ASN A 100 -7.55 3.77 -3.15
CA ASN A 100 -8.44 3.95 -4.29
C ASN A 100 -7.94 3.23 -5.54
N GLN A 101 -6.64 3.32 -5.84
CA GLN A 101 -6.03 2.62 -6.97
C GLN A 101 -6.14 1.10 -6.82
N ILE A 102 -5.92 0.57 -5.61
CA ILE A 102 -6.18 -0.85 -5.32
C ILE A 102 -7.63 -1.20 -5.68
N ALA A 103 -8.59 -0.42 -5.18
CA ALA A 103 -10.00 -0.68 -5.41
C ALA A 103 -10.43 -0.62 -6.88
N ILE A 104 -9.80 0.23 -7.70
CA ILE A 104 -10.06 0.32 -9.15
C ILE A 104 -9.56 -0.92 -9.89
N ASN A 105 -8.48 -1.53 -9.42
CA ASN A 105 -7.90 -2.74 -10.02
C ASN A 105 -8.63 -4.03 -9.63
N LEU A 106 -9.69 -3.95 -8.82
CA LEU A 106 -10.47 -5.10 -8.35
C LEU A 106 -11.88 -5.10 -8.95
N THR A 107 -12.40 -6.29 -9.23
CA THR A 107 -13.82 -6.46 -9.54
C THR A 107 -14.70 -6.15 -8.33
N ALA A 108 -16.00 -5.95 -8.53
CA ALA A 108 -16.93 -5.68 -7.43
C ALA A 108 -16.91 -6.79 -6.35
N VAL A 109 -16.81 -8.05 -6.76
CA VAL A 109 -16.74 -9.21 -5.85
C VAL A 109 -15.42 -9.20 -5.07
N GLN A 110 -14.29 -9.01 -5.74
CA GLN A 110 -12.97 -8.94 -5.10
C GLN A 110 -12.86 -7.73 -4.16
N LYS A 111 -13.43 -6.58 -4.54
CA LYS A 111 -13.45 -5.36 -3.73
C LYS A 111 -14.22 -5.58 -2.42
N LYS A 112 -15.38 -6.24 -2.48
CA LYS A 112 -16.15 -6.62 -1.28
C LYS A 112 -15.28 -7.46 -0.35
N LYS A 113 -14.66 -8.52 -0.87
CA LYS A 113 -13.78 -9.42 -0.11
C LYS A 113 -12.55 -8.69 0.46
N TYR A 114 -11.93 -7.82 -0.33
CA TYR A 114 -10.79 -7.00 0.10
C TYR A 114 -11.14 -6.14 1.32
N HIS A 115 -12.29 -5.45 1.30
CA HIS A 115 -12.69 -4.61 2.42
C HIS A 115 -13.07 -5.42 3.67
N THR A 116 -13.77 -6.54 3.52
CA THR A 116 -14.29 -7.33 4.66
C THR A 116 -13.25 -8.27 5.27
N GLU A 117 -12.34 -8.83 4.47
CA GLU A 117 -11.45 -9.91 4.93
C GLU A 117 -9.98 -9.50 4.97
N ILE A 118 -9.55 -8.58 4.10
CA ILE A 118 -8.15 -8.15 4.03
C ILE A 118 -7.94 -6.89 4.86
N VAL A 119 -8.70 -5.82 4.60
CA VAL A 119 -8.54 -4.51 5.27
C VAL A 119 -9.09 -4.52 6.70
N ALA A 120 -10.26 -5.11 6.94
CA ALA A 120 -10.84 -5.12 8.28
C ALA A 120 -9.98 -5.87 9.29
N LYS A 121 -9.31 -6.96 8.87
CA LYS A 121 -8.41 -7.76 9.72
C LYS A 121 -7.06 -7.10 10.00
N THR A 122 -6.70 -6.03 9.28
CA THR A 122 -5.41 -5.32 9.45
C THR A 122 -5.53 -3.98 10.15
N ARG A 123 -6.74 -3.48 10.44
CA ARG A 123 -6.89 -2.25 11.21
C ARG A 123 -6.44 -2.48 12.67
N PRO A 124 -5.49 -1.68 13.19
CA PRO A 124 -5.16 -1.73 14.60
C PRO A 124 -6.39 -1.34 15.42
N ILE A 125 -6.75 -2.19 16.38
CA ILE A 125 -7.77 -1.87 17.37
C ILE A 125 -7.15 -0.88 18.34
N LEU A 126 -7.75 0.30 18.45
CA LEU A 126 -7.30 1.33 19.37
C LEU A 126 -7.73 0.93 20.77
N HIS A 127 -6.76 0.58 21.61
CA HIS A 127 -6.97 0.26 23.01
C HIS A 127 -6.88 1.54 23.84
N PHE A 128 -7.99 1.97 24.42
CA PHE A 128 -8.00 3.06 25.39
C PHE A 128 -7.96 2.49 26.81
N GLY A 129 -6.82 2.66 27.50
CA GLY A 129 -6.70 2.44 28.94
C GLY A 129 -6.84 0.98 29.40
N HIS A 130 -6.71 -0.01 28.52
CA HIS A 130 -6.69 -1.42 28.89
C HIS A 130 -5.63 -2.18 28.09
N ASP A 131 -5.05 -3.21 28.72
CA ASP A 131 -4.03 -4.03 28.11
C ASP A 131 -4.60 -4.86 26.96
N LYS A 132 -3.82 -5.00 25.89
CA LYS A 132 -4.22 -5.75 24.69
C LYS A 132 -4.52 -7.22 25.01
N ALA A 133 -3.83 -7.78 26.01
CA ALA A 133 -3.98 -9.17 26.45
C ALA A 133 -5.38 -9.47 27.02
N ASP A 134 -6.03 -8.46 27.64
CA ASP A 134 -7.33 -8.62 28.30
C ASP A 134 -8.51 -8.10 27.46
N CYS A 135 -8.23 -7.62 26.24
CA CYS A 135 -9.25 -7.04 25.39
C CYS A 135 -10.09 -8.14 24.72
N LYS A 136 -11.32 -8.33 25.21
CA LYS A 136 -12.30 -9.29 24.66
C LYS A 136 -12.62 -9.08 23.17
N VAL A 137 -12.35 -7.89 22.63
CA VAL A 137 -12.53 -7.58 21.20
C VAL A 137 -11.36 -8.10 20.34
N CYS A 138 -10.17 -8.24 20.94
CA CYS A 138 -8.97 -8.73 20.26
C CYS A 138 -8.81 -10.26 20.37
N LEU A 139 -9.54 -10.92 21.26
CA LEU A 139 -9.55 -12.37 21.38
C LEU A 139 -10.04 -13.01 20.08
N LYS A 140 -9.28 -13.97 19.59
CA LYS A 140 -9.59 -14.77 18.41
C LYS A 140 -10.26 -16.08 18.84
N PRO A 141 -10.99 -16.75 17.93
CA PRO A 141 -11.46 -18.11 18.18
C PRO A 141 -10.29 -19.02 18.60
N GLY A 142 -10.37 -19.58 19.81
CA GLY A 142 -9.33 -20.40 20.42
C GLY A 142 -8.57 -19.75 21.59
N ASP A 143 -8.71 -18.44 21.79
CA ASP A 143 -8.09 -17.76 22.94
C ASP A 143 -8.92 -17.98 24.22
N SER A 144 -8.25 -18.11 25.37
CA SER A 144 -8.92 -18.21 26.67
C SER A 144 -9.76 -16.97 26.94
N GLY A 145 -11.07 -17.14 27.16
CA GLY A 145 -12.02 -16.04 27.36
C GLY A 145 -12.70 -15.50 26.09
N TYR A 146 -12.44 -16.09 24.92
CA TYR A 146 -13.18 -15.76 23.69
C TYR A 146 -14.66 -16.13 23.84
N VAL A 147 -15.55 -15.14 23.67
CA VAL A 147 -17.00 -15.36 23.60
C VAL A 147 -17.44 -15.08 22.16
N PRO A 148 -18.00 -16.07 21.44
CA PRO A 148 -18.52 -15.86 20.10
C PRO A 148 -19.63 -14.80 20.15
N LYS A 149 -19.56 -13.81 19.25
CA LYS A 149 -20.62 -12.81 19.12
C LYS A 149 -21.89 -13.49 18.58
N PRO A 150 -23.08 -13.14 19.10
CA PRO A 150 -24.36 -13.68 18.63
C PRO A 150 -24.65 -13.28 17.17
#